data_AF-A0A354P1B8-F1
#
_entry.id   AF-A0A354P1B8-F1
#
_cell.length_a   1.000
_cell.length_b   1.000
_cell.length_c   1.000
_cell.angle_alpha   90.00
_cell.angle_beta   90.00
_cell.angle_gamma   90.00
#
_symmetry.space_group_name_H-M   'P 1'
#
loop_
_entity.id
_entity.type
_entity.pdbx_description
1 polymer ?
#
loop_
_entity_poly.entity_id
_entity_poly.type
_entity_poly.pdbx_seq_one_letter_code
_entity_poly.pdbx_strand_id
1 'polypeptide(L)'
;MTTTQEMVTVQVGPISTSVQKAGSGDPLVYLHGAFGYKGWPSFLDTLAEQYTVYAPLHPGFLDAEGINEIDDLLGLVLYHQDLLDALGLDKPNIVG
;
A
#
# COMPACT_ATOMS: atom_id res chain seq x y z
N MET A 1 -19.99 -6.72 1.15
CA MET A 1 -20.18 -6.31 2.56
C MET A 1 -19.08 -5.30 2.89
N THR A 2 -19.24 -4.34 3.79
CA THR A 2 -18.15 -3.40 4.12
C THR A 2 -17.15 -4.11 5.02
N THR A 3 -15.91 -4.27 4.56
CA THR A 3 -14.86 -4.93 5.35
C THR A 3 -14.30 -3.93 6.36
N THR A 4 -14.10 -4.36 7.62
CA THR A 4 -13.42 -3.54 8.62
C THR A 4 -11.97 -3.33 8.20
N GLN A 5 -11.57 -2.06 8.07
CA GLN A 5 -10.22 -1.67 7.71
C GLN A 5 -9.46 -1.22 8.95
N GLU A 6 -8.18 -1.52 8.99
CA GLU A 6 -7.23 -0.93 9.91
C GLU A 6 -6.20 -0.09 9.14
N MET A 7 -5.69 0.94 9.78
CA MET A 7 -4.55 1.71 9.27
C MET A 7 -3.30 1.25 10.00
N VAL A 8 -2.30 0.84 9.23
CA VAL A 8 -0.98 0.45 9.72
C VAL A 8 0.03 1.46 9.22
N THR A 9 0.85 1.99 10.12
CA THR A 9 2.01 2.80 9.75
C THR A 9 3.24 1.91 9.70
N VAL A 10 3.97 1.97 8.58
CA VAL A 10 5.15 1.16 8.32
C VAL A 10 6.31 2.07 8.00
N GLN A 11 7.45 1.88 8.66
CA GLN A 11 8.66 2.65 8.37
C GLN A 11 9.41 2.00 7.20
N VAL A 12 9.64 2.75 6.13
CA VAL A 12 10.36 2.33 4.92
C VAL A 12 11.54 3.28 4.72
N GLY A 13 12.73 2.88 5.17
CA GLY A 13 13.87 3.79 5.24
C GLY A 13 13.53 5.06 6.05
N PRO A 14 13.67 6.27 5.48
CA PRO A 14 13.28 7.52 6.14
C PRO A 14 11.77 7.84 6.06
N ILE A 15 10.98 7.10 5.27
CA ILE A 15 9.57 7.41 4.98
C ILE A 15 8.63 6.64 5.92
N SER A 16 7.77 7.37 6.63
CA SER A 16 6.65 6.80 7.38
C SER A 16 5.46 6.59 6.44
N THR A 17 5.16 5.33 6.12
CA THR A 17 4.15 4.95 5.11
C THR A 17 2.84 4.52 5.78
N SER A 18 1.73 5.17 5.39
CA SER A 18 0.38 4.76 5.79
C SER A 18 -0.16 3.69 4.85
N VAL A 19 -0.60 2.56 5.42
CA VAL A 19 -1.16 1.42 4.69
C VAL A 19 -2.53 1.11 5.24
N GLN A 20 -3.56 1.21 4.40
CA GLN A 20 -4.88 0.66 4.75
C GLN A 20 -4.85 -0.84 4.52
N LYS A 21 -5.38 -1.59 5.49
CA LYS A 21 -5.36 -3.06 5.46
C LYS A 21 -6.73 -3.62 5.81
N ALA A 22 -7.17 -4.64 5.08
CA ALA A 22 -8.42 -5.33 5.35
C ALA A 22 -8.41 -6.78 4.83
N GLY A 23 -9.35 -7.59 5.31
CA GLY A 23 -9.55 -8.95 4.81
C GLY A 23 -8.62 -10.00 5.42
N SER A 24 -8.69 -11.21 4.86
CA SER A 24 -7.97 -12.39 5.34
C SER A 24 -7.60 -13.29 4.18
N GLY A 25 -6.44 -13.93 4.23
CA GLY A 25 -5.99 -14.90 3.21
C GLY A 25 -4.59 -14.59 2.73
N ASP A 26 -4.28 -14.96 1.49
CA ASP A 26 -2.98 -14.64 0.88
C ASP A 26 -2.81 -13.11 0.76
N PRO A 27 -1.59 -12.59 0.91
CA PRO A 27 -1.36 -11.16 0.84
C PRO A 27 -1.51 -10.62 -0.59
N LEU A 28 -2.21 -9.50 -0.71
CA LEU A 28 -2.34 -8.73 -1.95
C LEU A 28 -1.99 -7.27 -1.67
N VAL A 29 -1.05 -6.73 -2.43
CA VAL A 29 -0.69 -5.31 -2.37
C VAL A 29 -1.31 -4.59 -3.57
N TYR A 30 -2.10 -3.57 -3.28
CA TYR A 30 -2.71 -2.72 -4.30
C TYR A 30 -1.99 -1.37 -4.34
N LEU A 31 -1.30 -1.11 -5.45
CA LEU A 31 -0.60 0.14 -5.74
C LEU A 31 -1.53 1.03 -6.56
N HIS A 32 -1.72 2.27 -6.14
CA HIS A 32 -2.66 3.15 -6.82
C HIS A 32 -1.99 3.91 -7.98
N GLY A 33 -2.74 4.23 -9.03
CA GLY A 33 -2.23 5.05 -10.14
C GLY A 33 -1.92 6.49 -9.72
N ALA A 34 -1.40 7.30 -10.66
CA ALA A 34 -0.95 8.68 -10.42
C ALA A 34 -2.04 9.60 -9.81
N PHE A 35 -3.31 9.36 -10.13
CA PHE A 35 -4.43 10.12 -9.56
C PHE A 35 -5.01 9.52 -8.27
N GLY A 36 -4.55 8.32 -7.91
CA GLY A 36 -4.93 7.56 -6.73
C GLY A 36 -6.43 7.53 -6.46
N TYR A 37 -6.79 7.53 -5.18
CA TYR A 37 -8.16 7.63 -4.69
C TYR A 37 -8.14 8.10 -3.23
N LYS A 38 -9.27 8.62 -2.77
CA LYS A 38 -9.43 9.00 -1.37
C LYS A 38 -10.09 7.87 -0.57
N GLY A 39 -9.48 7.50 0.55
CA GLY A 39 -10.03 6.46 1.44
C GLY A 39 -9.89 5.05 0.86
N TRP A 40 -10.96 4.25 0.99
CA TRP A 40 -11.00 2.85 0.55
C TRP A 40 -12.02 2.64 -0.57
N PRO A 41 -11.57 2.31 -1.79
CA PRO A 41 -12.44 1.99 -2.91
C PRO A 41 -13.24 0.70 -2.64
N SER A 42 -14.53 0.69 -3.01
CA SER A 42 -15.42 -0.45 -2.76
C SER A 42 -15.00 -1.75 -3.45
N PHE A 43 -14.24 -1.70 -4.55
CA PHE A 43 -13.75 -2.94 -5.19
C PHE A 43 -12.67 -3.62 -4.34
N LEU A 44 -11.99 -2.90 -3.45
CA LEU A 44 -11.06 -3.51 -2.49
C LEU A 44 -11.81 -4.33 -1.43
N ASP A 45 -13.08 -4.03 -1.14
CA ASP A 45 -13.90 -4.91 -0.31
C ASP A 45 -14.06 -6.28 -0.98
N THR A 46 -14.27 -6.32 -2.31
CA THR A 46 -14.38 -7.56 -3.07
C THR A 46 -13.07 -8.35 -3.06
N LEU A 47 -11.92 -7.68 -3.14
CA LEU A 47 -10.62 -8.36 -2.99
C LEU A 47 -10.41 -8.87 -1.56
N ALA A 48 -10.82 -8.09 -0.56
CA ALA A 48 -10.68 -8.42 0.86
C ALA A 48 -11.55 -9.63 1.30
N GLU A 49 -12.51 -10.06 0.48
CA GLU A 49 -13.25 -11.31 0.69
C GLU A 49 -12.36 -12.56 0.55
N GLN A 50 -11.25 -12.48 -0.19
CA GLN A 50 -10.35 -13.63 -0.44
C GLN A 50 -8.88 -13.38 -0.07
N TYR A 51 -8.46 -12.13 0.06
CA TYR A 51 -7.07 -11.74 0.31
C TYR A 51 -6.96 -10.88 1.57
N THR A 52 -5.78 -10.87 2.19
CA THR A 52 -5.39 -9.75 3.06
C THR A 52 -4.85 -8.64 2.17
N VAL A 53 -5.66 -7.60 1.95
CA VAL A 53 -5.36 -6.48 1.07
C VAL A 53 -4.57 -5.43 1.84
N TYR A 54 -3.45 -4.99 1.27
CA TYR A 54 -2.62 -3.89 1.72
C TYR A 54 -2.66 -2.79 0.65
N ALA A 55 -3.15 -1.62 1.01
CA ALA A 55 -3.29 -0.47 0.14
C ALA A 55 -2.44 0.70 0.69
N PRO A 56 -1.13 0.74 0.39
CA PRO A 56 -0.26 1.84 0.77
C PRO A 56 -0.62 3.13 0.06
N LEU A 57 -0.45 4.26 0.74
CA LEU A 57 -0.45 5.57 0.11
C LEU A 57 0.95 5.85 -0.44
N HIS A 58 1.06 6.19 -1.73
CA HIS A 58 2.37 6.52 -2.31
C HIS A 58 2.97 7.79 -1.69
N PRO A 59 4.31 7.87 -1.55
CA PRO A 59 4.98 9.10 -1.12
C PRO A 59 4.53 10.29 -1.98
N GLY A 60 4.16 11.40 -1.34
CA GLY A 60 3.68 12.61 -2.02
C GLY A 60 2.23 12.59 -2.48
N PHE A 61 1.46 11.54 -2.23
CA PHE A 61 0.04 11.49 -2.55
C PHE A 61 -0.82 11.92 -1.35
N LEU A 62 -1.76 12.86 -1.58
CA LEU A 62 -2.53 13.53 -0.51
C LEU A 62 -1.59 14.10 0.57
N ASP A 63 -1.76 13.64 1.81
CA ASP A 63 -0.99 14.08 2.98
C ASP A 63 0.23 13.17 3.24
N ALA A 64 0.55 12.22 2.34
CA ALA A 64 1.75 11.40 2.47
C ALA A 64 3.03 12.21 2.25
N GLU A 65 3.92 12.16 3.23
CA GLU A 65 5.25 12.74 3.13
C GLU A 65 6.22 11.82 2.35
N GLY A 66 7.49 12.23 2.24
CA GLY A 66 8.56 11.37 1.72
C GLY A 66 8.82 11.43 0.21
N ILE A 67 8.06 12.22 -0.57
CA ILE A 67 8.32 12.35 -2.02
C ILE A 67 9.72 12.91 -2.34
N ASN A 68 10.28 13.74 -1.46
CA ASN A 68 11.63 14.28 -1.63
C ASN A 68 12.74 13.22 -1.50
N GLU A 69 12.41 12.04 -0.98
CA GLU A 69 13.31 10.88 -0.87
C GLU A 69 13.25 9.98 -2.12
N ILE A 70 12.37 10.30 -3.08
CA ILE A 70 12.16 9.54 -4.32
C ILE A 70 12.62 10.38 -5.51
N ASP A 71 13.81 10.08 -6.02
CA ASP A 71 14.42 10.85 -7.10
C ASP A 71 13.80 10.55 -8.48
N ASP A 72 13.45 9.30 -8.74
CA ASP A 72 12.96 8.83 -10.03
C ASP A 72 12.10 7.56 -9.91
N LEU A 73 11.73 6.99 -11.06
CA LEU A 73 10.92 5.77 -11.12
C LEU A 73 11.63 4.57 -10.48
N LEU A 74 12.96 4.47 -10.62
CA LEU A 74 13.70 3.38 -9.99
C LEU A 74 13.70 3.53 -8.47
N GLY A 75 13.86 4.76 -7.97
CA GLY A 75 13.70 5.07 -6.54
C GLY A 75 12.33 4.65 -6.01
N LEU A 76 11.27 4.89 -6.77
CA LEU A 76 9.92 4.44 -6.41
C LEU A 76 9.81 2.91 -6.37
N VAL A 77 10.37 2.21 -7.36
CA VAL A 77 10.37 0.73 -7.40
C VAL A 77 11.13 0.14 -6.20
N LEU A 78 12.29 0.69 -5.85
CA LEU A 78 13.07 0.25 -4.69
C LEU A 78 12.32 0.53 -3.38
N TYR A 79 11.67 1.69 -3.26
CA TYR A 79 10.77 1.99 -2.15
C TYR A 79 9.65 0.94 -2.01
N HIS A 80 9.02 0.50 -3.11
CA HIS A 80 8.01 -0.55 -3.04
C HIS A 80 8.60 -1.87 -2.56
N GLN A 81 9.79 -2.24 -3.01
CA GLN A 81 10.49 -3.44 -2.52
C GLN A 81 10.72 -3.37 -1.01
N ASP A 82 11.29 -2.26 -0.52
CA ASP A 82 11.54 -2.06 0.92
C ASP A 82 10.24 -2.04 1.73
N LEU A 83 9.15 -1.53 1.16
CA LEU A 83 7.82 -1.58 1.76
C LEU A 83 7.31 -3.02 1.91
N LEU A 84 7.52 -3.88 0.91
CA LEU A 84 7.15 -5.30 1.01
C LEU A 84 7.94 -5.99 2.12
N ASP A 85 9.24 -5.72 2.20
CA ASP A 85 10.12 -6.25 3.26
C ASP A 85 9.67 -5.76 4.65
N ALA A 86 9.36 -4.47 4.79
CA ALA A 86 8.91 -3.88 6.05
C ALA A 86 7.52 -4.39 6.49
N LEU A 87 6.67 -4.78 5.54
CA LEU A 87 5.39 -5.46 5.80
C LEU A 87 5.56 -6.96 6.09
N GLY A 88 6.76 -7.52 5.89
CA GLY A 88 7.03 -8.95 6.04
C GLY A 88 6.41 -9.81 4.92
N LEU A 89 6.25 -9.26 3.72
CA LEU A 89 5.61 -9.92 2.59
C LEU A 89 6.66 -10.42 1.57
N ASP A 90 6.99 -11.71 1.62
CA ASP A 90 8.00 -12.32 0.72
C ASP A 90 7.52 -12.34 -0.75
N LYS A 91 6.29 -12.83 -1.00
CA LYS A 91 5.74 -13.00 -2.37
C LYS A 91 4.25 -12.67 -2.44
N PRO A 92 3.85 -11.41 -2.23
CA PRO A 92 2.46 -11.02 -2.33
C PRO A 92 1.99 -10.99 -3.79
N ASN A 93 0.68 -11.13 -3.98
CA ASN A 93 0.05 -10.74 -5.23
C ASN A 93 0.11 -9.21 -5.35
N ILE A 94 0.33 -8.67 -6.56
CA ILE A 94 0.42 -7.22 -6.79
C ILE A 94 -0.60 -6.81 -7.86
N VAL A 95 -1.30 -5.70 -7.61
CA VAL A 95 -2.19 -5.03 -8.56
C VAL A 95 -1.81 -3.55 -8.60
N GLY A 96 -1.65 -2.95 -9.78
CA GLY A 96 -1.33 -1.53 -9.93
C GLY A 96 -1.45 -1.01 -11.35
#